data_AF-A0A9E4ZW55-F1
#
_entry.id   AF-A0A9E4ZW55-F1
#
_cell.length_a   1.000
_cell.length_b   1.000
_cell.length_c   1.000
_cell.angle_alpha   90.00
_cell.angle_beta   90.00
_cell.angle_gamma   90.00
#
_symmetry.space_group_name_H-M   'P 1'
#
loop_
_entity.id
_entity.type
_entity.pdbx_description
1 polymer ?
#
loop_
_entity_poly.entity_id
_entity_poly.type
_entity_poly.pdbx_seq_one_letter_code
_entity_poly.pdbx_strand_id
1 'polypeptide(L)'
;MNKNLKIVLFGFLVWLIPFAVSFFIYPLKTPMYSLFESIMSVLIAVAAMIFSYFYFRDIKTNFAVEGIITGIVWFIIAIVIDLVMFLPASPMHMNFNDYMMTIGVKYLIIPVVTIGTGYIAQGNIMGRYCE
;
A
#
# COMPACT_ATOMS: atom_id res chain seq x y z
N MET A 1 5.27 11.53 -16.92
CA MET A 1 3.97 10.91 -16.62
C MET A 1 3.16 11.84 -15.73
N ASN A 2 1.87 12.03 -16.00
CA ASN A 2 0.96 12.83 -15.17
C ASN A 2 0.94 12.29 -13.72
N LYS A 3 0.88 13.17 -12.71
CA LYS A 3 0.82 12.80 -11.29
C LYS A 3 -0.34 11.85 -10.99
N ASN A 4 -1.53 12.08 -11.56
CA ASN A 4 -2.71 11.25 -11.28
C ASN A 4 -2.51 9.82 -11.82
N LEU A 5 -1.90 9.71 -13.00
CA LEU A 5 -1.54 8.41 -13.57
C LEU A 5 -0.47 7.70 -12.74
N LYS A 6 0.51 8.43 -12.18
CA LYS A 6 1.48 7.88 -11.21
C LYS A 6 0.78 7.32 -9.97
N ILE A 7 -0.16 8.07 -9.38
CA ILE A 7 -0.90 7.60 -8.20
C ILE A 7 -1.59 6.27 -8.53
N VAL A 8 -2.35 6.20 -9.62
CA VAL A 8 -3.10 4.97 -9.96
C VAL A 8 -2.15 3.80 -10.25
N LEU A 9 -1.12 4.01 -11.08
CA LEU A 9 -0.17 2.96 -11.44
C LEU A 9 0.58 2.44 -10.22
N PHE A 10 1.07 3.33 -9.36
CA PHE A 10 1.80 2.94 -8.17
C PHE A 10 0.91 2.26 -7.14
N GLY A 11 -0.34 2.72 -6.97
CA GLY A 11 -1.31 2.03 -6.11
C GLY A 11 -1.58 0.61 -6.57
N PHE A 12 -1.74 0.41 -7.88
CA PHE A 12 -1.85 -0.93 -8.47
C PHE A 12 -0.60 -1.78 -8.22
N LEU A 13 0.61 -1.22 -8.37
CA LEU A 13 1.86 -1.94 -8.12
C LEU A 13 2.06 -2.29 -6.63
N VAL A 14 1.66 -1.40 -5.72
CA VAL A 14 1.71 -1.62 -4.26
C VAL A 14 0.84 -2.81 -3.87
N TRP A 15 -0.28 -3.02 -4.56
CA TRP A 15 -1.12 -4.22 -4.39
C TRP A 15 -0.55 -5.44 -5.12
N LEU A 16 -0.13 -5.27 -6.39
CA LEU A 16 0.28 -6.36 -7.27
C LEU A 16 1.52 -7.10 -6.75
N ILE A 17 2.50 -6.39 -6.16
CA ILE A 17 3.75 -6.99 -5.71
C ILE A 17 3.51 -8.00 -4.56
N PRO A 18 2.90 -7.62 -3.42
CA PRO A 18 2.55 -8.59 -2.39
C PRO A 18 1.70 -9.74 -2.93
N PHE A 19 0.71 -9.44 -3.79
CA PHE A 19 -0.14 -10.45 -4.40
C PHE A 19 0.66 -11.46 -5.22
N ALA A 20 1.53 -11.00 -6.12
CA ALA A 20 2.39 -11.86 -6.94
C ALA A 20 3.34 -12.70 -6.07
N VAL A 21 3.97 -12.10 -5.06
CA VAL A 21 4.86 -12.83 -4.13
C VAL A 21 4.09 -13.90 -3.35
N SER A 22 2.84 -13.64 -2.99
CA SER A 22 2.00 -14.58 -2.24
C SER A 22 1.88 -15.94 -2.92
N PHE A 23 1.86 -16.01 -4.27
CA PHE A 23 1.83 -17.29 -5.00
C PHE A 23 3.08 -18.13 -4.76
N PHE A 24 4.25 -17.50 -4.69
CA PHE A 24 5.52 -18.20 -4.47
C PHE A 24 5.68 -18.68 -3.04
N ILE A 25 5.17 -17.91 -2.07
CA ILE A 25 5.26 -18.23 -0.64
C ILE A 25 4.02 -18.94 -0.09
N TYR A 26 2.99 -19.18 -0.92
CA TYR A 26 1.74 -19.84 -0.52
C TYR A 26 1.93 -21.18 0.20
N PRO A 27 2.93 -22.04 -0.16
CA PRO A 27 3.19 -23.27 0.60
C PRO A 27 3.52 -23.04 2.08
N LEU A 28 3.92 -21.82 2.49
CA LEU A 28 4.14 -21.46 3.90
C LEU A 28 2.84 -21.18 4.67
N LYS A 29 1.71 -20.94 3.98
CA LYS A 29 0.46 -20.50 4.59
C LYS A 29 -0.08 -21.50 5.63
N THR A 30 0.11 -22.79 5.42
CA THR A 30 -0.36 -23.85 6.33
C THR A 30 0.67 -24.24 7.40
N PRO A 31 1.94 -24.60 7.10
CA PRO A 31 2.89 -25.00 8.14
C PRO A 31 3.43 -23.81 8.95
N MET A 32 3.44 -22.60 8.39
CA MET A 32 4.11 -21.43 8.96
C MET A 32 3.25 -20.16 8.77
N TYR A 33 1.97 -20.24 9.14
CA TYR A 33 0.99 -19.16 8.95
C TYR A 33 1.53 -17.78 9.42
N SER A 34 2.06 -17.69 10.64
CA SER A 34 2.57 -16.43 11.19
C SER A 34 3.74 -15.84 10.39
N LEU A 35 4.61 -16.68 9.83
CA LEU A 35 5.70 -16.24 8.97
C LEU A 35 5.16 -15.69 7.65
N PHE A 36 4.23 -16.41 7.01
CA PHE A 36 3.56 -15.95 5.79
C PHE A 36 2.93 -14.57 6.00
N GLU A 37 2.15 -14.40 7.08
CA GLU A 37 1.47 -13.14 7.37
C GLU A 37 2.45 -11.99 7.64
N SER A 38 3.56 -12.26 8.32
CA SER A 38 4.60 -11.27 8.61
C SER A 38 5.32 -10.82 7.34
N ILE A 39 5.67 -11.76 6.45
CA ILE A 39 6.26 -11.44 5.15
C ILE A 39 5.32 -10.56 4.33
N MET A 40 4.02 -10.89 4.29
CA MET A 40 3.02 -10.09 3.57
C MET A 40 2.94 -8.65 4.09
N SER A 41 2.91 -8.46 5.41
CA SER A 41 2.92 -7.11 6.02
C SER A 41 4.18 -6.31 5.67
N VAL A 42 5.35 -6.96 5.70
CA VAL A 42 6.63 -6.33 5.32
C VAL A 42 6.63 -5.95 3.84
N LEU A 43 6.11 -6.82 2.95
CA LEU A 43 6.04 -6.53 1.52
C LEU A 43 5.13 -5.33 1.21
N ILE A 44 3.98 -5.22 1.87
CA ILE A 44 3.09 -4.06 1.75
C ILE A 44 3.84 -2.79 2.18
N ALA A 45 4.51 -2.83 3.34
CA ALA A 45 5.26 -1.69 3.86
C ALA A 45 6.40 -1.26 2.92
N VAL A 46 7.18 -2.22 2.43
CA VAL A 46 8.31 -1.97 1.50
C VAL A 46 7.80 -1.41 0.18
N ALA A 47 6.75 -1.99 -0.40
CA ALA A 47 6.17 -1.48 -1.64
C ALA A 47 5.63 -0.06 -1.45
N ALA A 48 4.80 0.17 -0.42
CA ALA A 48 4.26 1.49 -0.12
C ALA A 48 5.38 2.53 0.08
N MET A 49 6.45 2.19 0.78
CA MET A 49 7.59 3.07 1.01
C MET A 49 8.34 3.40 -0.30
N ILE A 50 8.70 2.39 -1.10
CA ILE A 50 9.45 2.56 -2.35
C ILE A 50 8.67 3.43 -3.33
N PHE A 51 7.38 3.12 -3.53
CA PHE A 51 6.56 3.90 -4.45
C PHE A 51 6.22 5.29 -3.91
N SER A 52 6.08 5.45 -2.59
CA SER A 52 5.95 6.79 -1.98
C SER A 52 7.17 7.64 -2.29
N TYR A 53 8.38 7.10 -2.09
CA TYR A 53 9.63 7.79 -2.43
C TYR A 53 9.64 8.23 -3.90
N PHE A 54 9.33 7.33 -4.83
CA PHE A 54 9.31 7.66 -6.26
C PHE A 54 8.21 8.66 -6.63
N TYR A 55 7.04 8.62 -5.97
CA TYR A 55 5.97 9.59 -6.18
C TYR A 55 6.39 10.99 -5.73
N PHE A 56 6.86 11.10 -4.49
CA PHE A 56 7.18 12.38 -3.87
C PHE A 56 8.40 13.08 -4.46
N ARG A 57 9.32 12.34 -5.10
CA ARG A 57 10.46 12.92 -5.82
C ARG A 57 10.04 13.92 -6.90
N ASP A 58 8.84 13.78 -7.45
CA ASP A 58 8.31 14.64 -8.52
C ASP A 58 7.32 15.70 -8.01
N ILE A 59 7.00 15.70 -6.71
CA ILE A 59 6.11 16.66 -6.08
C ILE A 59 6.92 17.89 -5.66
N LYS A 60 6.34 19.08 -5.88
CA LYS A 60 7.01 20.36 -5.61
C LYS A 60 6.47 21.10 -4.39
N THR A 61 5.21 20.90 -4.06
CA THR A 61 4.49 21.62 -2.99
C THR A 61 3.40 20.74 -2.40
N ASN A 62 2.85 21.14 -1.24
CA ASN A 62 1.71 20.49 -0.59
C ASN A 62 1.92 19.00 -0.29
N PHE A 63 3.10 18.62 0.18
CA PHE A 63 3.50 17.22 0.37
C PHE A 63 2.58 16.47 1.34
N ALA A 64 2.11 17.13 2.41
CA ALA A 64 1.16 16.54 3.35
C ALA A 64 -0.17 16.16 2.68
N VAL A 65 -0.74 17.09 1.88
CA VAL A 65 -2.00 16.86 1.16
C VAL A 65 -1.84 15.74 0.12
N GLU A 66 -0.73 15.78 -0.63
CA GLU A 66 -0.40 14.74 -1.61
C GLU A 66 -0.22 13.36 -0.95
N GLY A 67 0.32 13.29 0.28
CA GLY A 67 0.43 12.04 1.04
C GLY A 67 -0.90 11.45 1.49
N ILE A 68 -1.84 12.31 1.89
CA ILE A 68 -3.20 11.90 2.25
C ILE A 68 -3.94 11.37 1.02
N ILE A 69 -3.93 12.13 -0.09
CA ILE A 69 -4.60 11.73 -1.33
C ILE A 69 -4.02 10.41 -1.84
N THR A 70 -2.70 10.29 -1.90
CA THR A 70 -2.01 9.08 -2.38
C THR A 70 -2.37 7.87 -1.50
N GLY A 71 -2.35 8.06 -0.17
CA GLY A 71 -2.68 7.00 0.78
C GLY A 71 -4.11 6.49 0.64
N ILE A 72 -5.07 7.40 0.56
CA ILE A 72 -6.50 7.05 0.39
C ILE A 72 -6.70 6.32 -0.94
N VAL A 73 -6.13 6.84 -2.03
CA VAL A 73 -6.32 6.22 -3.36
C VAL A 73 -5.71 4.83 -3.40
N TRP A 74 -4.49 4.64 -2.90
CA TRP A 74 -3.84 3.33 -2.91
C TRP A 74 -4.55 2.32 -2.01
N PHE A 75 -5.01 2.76 -0.84
CA PHE A 75 -5.83 1.94 0.05
C PHE A 75 -7.12 1.48 -0.64
N ILE A 76 -7.85 2.40 -1.29
CA ILE A 76 -9.07 2.08 -2.03
C ILE A 76 -8.78 1.10 -3.17
N ILE A 77 -7.71 1.32 -3.95
CA ILE A 77 -7.32 0.41 -5.04
C ILE A 77 -7.11 -1.00 -4.49
N ALA A 78 -6.34 -1.15 -3.42
CA ALA A 78 -6.05 -2.46 -2.83
C ALA A 78 -7.32 -3.18 -2.34
N ILE A 79 -8.17 -2.47 -1.59
CA ILE A 79 -9.44 -3.03 -1.10
C ILE A 79 -10.36 -3.40 -2.27
N VAL A 80 -10.56 -2.52 -3.25
CA VAL A 80 -11.49 -2.76 -4.36
C VAL A 80 -11.06 -3.98 -5.18
N ILE A 81 -9.77 -4.10 -5.49
CA ILE A 81 -9.28 -5.25 -6.26
C ILE A 81 -9.50 -6.54 -5.46
N ASP A 82 -9.17 -6.54 -4.16
CA ASP A 82 -9.38 -7.73 -3.34
C ASP A 82 -10.86 -8.08 -3.20
N LEU A 83 -11.75 -7.12 -2.94
CA LEU A 83 -13.19 -7.42 -2.85
C LEU A 83 -13.72 -8.04 -4.15
N VAL A 84 -13.22 -7.61 -5.32
CA VAL A 84 -13.55 -8.21 -6.62
C VAL A 84 -12.93 -9.61 -6.80
N MET A 85 -11.77 -9.89 -6.19
CA MET A 85 -11.11 -11.19 -6.31
C MET A 85 -11.59 -12.23 -5.28
N PHE A 86 -12.03 -11.79 -4.10
CA PHE A 86 -12.28 -12.64 -2.95
C PHE A 86 -13.76 -12.78 -2.55
N LEU A 87 -14.67 -11.90 -3.02
CA LEU A 87 -16.11 -11.99 -2.74
C LEU A 87 -17.00 -12.65 -3.83
N PRO A 88 -16.69 -12.63 -5.15
CA PRO A 88 -17.40 -13.46 -6.14
C PRO A 88 -16.81 -14.87 -6.22
N ALA A 89 -17.52 -15.82 -6.86
CA ALA A 89 -17.12 -17.23 -7.12
C ALA A 89 -15.61 -17.44 -7.45
N SER A 90 -14.74 -17.43 -6.45
CA SER A 90 -13.28 -17.45 -6.57
C SER A 90 -12.69 -18.61 -5.76
N PRO A 91 -11.67 -19.32 -6.27
CA PRO A 91 -10.98 -20.37 -5.51
C PRO A 91 -10.37 -19.88 -4.20
N MET A 92 -10.15 -18.57 -4.06
CA MET A 92 -9.60 -17.91 -2.86
C MET A 92 -10.68 -17.31 -1.95
N HIS A 93 -11.94 -17.70 -2.12
CA HIS A 93 -13.06 -17.21 -1.34
C HIS A 93 -12.80 -17.12 0.15
N MET A 94 -13.16 -15.96 0.71
CA MET A 94 -13.10 -15.72 2.15
C MET A 94 -14.33 -14.93 2.57
N ASN A 95 -14.85 -15.21 3.75
CA ASN A 95 -15.90 -14.37 4.29
C ASN A 95 -15.32 -12.98 4.65
N PHE A 96 -16.21 -11.99 4.76
CA PHE A 96 -15.82 -10.61 5.01
C PHE A 96 -15.03 -10.43 6.32
N ASN A 97 -15.39 -11.16 7.38
CA ASN A 97 -14.74 -11.03 8.68
C ASN A 97 -13.29 -11.55 8.64
N ASP A 98 -13.09 -12.73 8.06
CA ASP A 98 -11.76 -13.31 7.87
C ASP A 98 -10.92 -12.38 6.99
N TYR A 99 -11.51 -11.80 5.94
CA TYR A 99 -10.84 -10.83 5.07
C TYR A 99 -10.34 -9.62 5.85
N MET A 100 -11.21 -9.01 6.65
CA MET A 100 -10.82 -7.85 7.45
C MET A 100 -9.72 -8.19 8.47
N MET A 101 -9.81 -9.35 9.12
CA MET A 101 -8.85 -9.76 10.16
C MET A 101 -7.47 -10.17 9.61
N THR A 102 -7.40 -10.63 8.37
CA THR A 102 -6.15 -11.15 7.79
C THR A 102 -5.53 -10.25 6.73
N ILE A 103 -6.32 -9.45 6.02
CA ILE A 103 -5.86 -8.65 4.87
C ILE A 103 -6.29 -7.18 5.03
N GLY A 104 -7.58 -6.91 5.22
CA GLY A 104 -8.13 -5.55 5.18
C GLY A 104 -7.42 -4.57 6.12
N VAL A 105 -7.17 -4.97 7.37
CA VAL A 105 -6.45 -4.14 8.35
C VAL A 105 -4.99 -3.90 7.96
N LYS A 106 -4.32 -4.85 7.30
CA LYS A 106 -2.91 -4.68 6.88
C LYS A 106 -2.74 -3.57 5.87
N TYR A 107 -3.74 -3.32 5.02
CA TYR A 107 -3.67 -2.22 4.07
C TYR A 107 -3.63 -0.84 4.73
N LEU A 108 -3.95 -0.71 6.02
CA LEU A 108 -3.72 0.55 6.76
C LEU A 108 -2.24 0.95 6.82
N ILE A 109 -1.31 0.02 6.58
CA ILE A 109 0.11 0.33 6.39
C ILE A 109 0.29 1.35 5.25
N ILE A 110 -0.50 1.24 4.18
CA ILE A 110 -0.41 2.11 3.00
C ILE A 110 -0.61 3.59 3.35
N PRO A 111 -1.77 4.02 3.90
CA PRO A 111 -1.98 5.42 4.24
C PRO A 111 -1.05 5.89 5.35
N VAL A 112 -0.67 5.03 6.31
CA VAL A 112 0.30 5.39 7.36
C VAL A 112 1.63 5.79 6.73
N VAL A 113 2.14 4.98 5.79
CA VAL A 113 3.42 5.24 5.12
C VAL A 113 3.35 6.47 4.21
N THR A 114 2.32 6.61 3.37
CA THR A 114 2.22 7.73 2.42
C THR A 114 2.02 9.07 3.14
N ILE A 115 1.18 9.10 4.17
CA ILE A 115 0.92 10.30 4.98
C ILE A 115 2.18 10.68 5.74
N GLY A 116 2.82 9.72 6.41
CA GLY A 116 4.07 9.94 7.12
C GLY A 116 5.16 10.51 6.20
N THR A 117 5.32 9.93 5.01
CA THR A 117 6.27 10.41 3.99
C THR A 117 5.95 11.84 3.56
N GLY A 118 4.67 12.15 3.33
CA GLY A 118 4.23 13.49 2.96
C GLY A 118 4.51 14.55 4.02
N TYR A 119 4.27 14.25 5.30
CA TYR A 119 4.58 15.17 6.40
C TYR A 119 6.09 15.37 6.59
N ILE A 120 6.89 14.30 6.51
CA ILE A 120 8.35 14.38 6.59
C ILE A 120 8.90 15.25 5.46
N ALA A 121 8.44 15.03 4.22
CA ALA A 121 8.86 15.82 3.07
C ALA A 121 8.47 17.29 3.20
N GLN A 122 7.27 17.60 3.71
CA GLN A 122 6.83 18.97 3.98
C GLN A 122 7.73 19.66 5.01
N GLY A 123 8.04 18.98 6.12
CA GLY A 123 8.88 19.49 7.20
C GLY A 123 10.31 19.80 6.73
N ASN A 124 10.91 18.91 5.93
CA ASN A 124 12.26 19.09 5.37
C ASN A 124 12.37 20.33 4.48
N ILE A 125 11.31 20.70 3.76
CA ILE A 125 11.30 21.90 2.93
C ILE A 125 11.16 23.14 3.79
N MET A 126 10.28 23.13 4.78
CA MET A 126 10.12 24.26 5.70
C MET A 126 11.43 24.56 6.46
N GLY A 127 12.13 23.52 6.92
CA GLY A 127 13.42 23.68 7.61
C GLY A 127 14.49 24.39 6.76
N ARG A 128 14.52 24.10 5.45
CA ARG A 128 15.46 24.75 4.50
C ARG A 128 15.19 26.23 4.23
N TYR A 129 14.01 26.75 4.59
CA TYR A 129 13.69 28.18 4.48
C TYR A 129 13.97 28.96 5.77
N CYS A 130 14.24 28.26 6.88
CA CYS A 130 14.51 28.87 8.18
C CYS A 130 16.02 28.95 8.52
N GLU A 131 16.88 28.30 7.72
CA GLU A 131 18.35 28.41 7.75
C GLU A 131 18.84 29.45 6.73
#